data_AF-A0A4R9H090-F1
#
_entry.id   AF-A0A4R9H090-F1
#
_cell.length_a   1.000
_cell.length_b   1.000
_cell.length_c   1.000
_cell.angle_alpha   90.00
_cell.angle_beta   90.00
_cell.angle_gamma   90.00
#
_symmetry.space_group_name_H-M   'P 1'
#
loop_
_entity.id
_entity.type
_entity.pdbx_description
1 polymer ?
#
loop_
_entity_poly.entity_id
_entity_poly.type
_entity_poly.pdbx_seq_one_letter_code
_entity_poly.pdbx_strand_id
1 'polypeptide(L)'
;MKIIIARHGEADPNSEDGKDSSRVLTPKGITDIEKMGRFFQTGFKIKKIYHSPYVRTKATAEIYSKILKPELETESAEYLLPGEDYFRICPLLKDNSNSDAILLVGHSPDVSVFAETLLGISGVGKSFLFTPGSALAVNIPREKFQGGQIIWFVSPDFLC
;
A
#
# COMPACT_ATOMS: atom_id res chain seq x y z
N MET A 1 -12.89 3.33 -9.49
CA MET A 1 -12.62 2.95 -8.08
C MET A 1 -11.33 3.59 -7.61
N LYS A 2 -11.05 3.57 -6.31
CA LYS A 2 -9.81 4.15 -5.75
C LYS A 2 -8.89 3.05 -5.26
N ILE A 3 -7.62 3.11 -5.65
CA ILE A 3 -6.58 2.21 -5.13
C ILE A 3 -5.54 3.08 -4.44
N ILE A 4 -5.27 2.76 -3.18
CA ILE A 4 -4.18 3.35 -2.43
C ILE A 4 -3.08 2.28 -2.36
N ILE A 5 -1.88 2.65 -2.81
CA ILE A 5 -0.70 1.80 -2.78
C ILE A 5 0.23 2.37 -1.73
N ALA A 6 0.55 1.60 -0.70
CA ALA A 6 1.47 1.99 0.35
C ALA A 6 2.67 1.06 0.39
N ARG A 7 3.87 1.64 0.52
CA ARG A 7 5.03 0.88 0.97
C ARG A 7 4.91 0.67 2.48
N HIS A 8 5.32 -0.50 2.98
CA HIS A 8 5.44 -0.73 4.41
C HIS A 8 6.25 0.37 5.13
N GLY A 9 6.00 0.55 6.43
CA GLY A 9 6.76 1.48 7.26
C GLY A 9 8.24 1.07 7.40
N GLU A 10 9.07 1.96 7.93
CA GLU A 10 10.47 1.64 8.19
C GLU A 10 10.58 0.38 9.07
N ALA A 11 11.47 -0.55 8.69
CA ALA A 11 11.65 -1.83 9.35
C ALA A 11 13.11 -2.03 9.75
N ASP A 12 13.32 -2.65 10.91
CA ASP A 12 14.65 -2.96 11.44
C ASP A 12 15.43 -3.75 10.39
N PRO A 13 16.71 -3.42 10.12
CA PRO A 13 17.51 -4.20 9.16
C PRO A 13 17.66 -5.68 9.55
N ASN A 14 17.53 -6.01 10.84
CA ASN A 14 17.68 -7.37 11.36
C ASN A 14 16.33 -7.96 11.82
N SER A 15 16.29 -9.29 11.94
CA SER A 15 15.22 -10.02 12.61
C SER A 15 15.82 -11.05 13.56
N GLU A 16 15.05 -11.50 14.55
CA GLU A 16 15.52 -12.48 15.55
C GLU A 16 15.97 -13.81 14.91
N ASP A 17 15.32 -14.21 13.83
CA ASP A 17 15.58 -15.45 13.08
C ASP A 17 16.47 -15.25 11.84
N GLY A 18 16.95 -14.02 11.60
CA GLY A 18 17.76 -13.64 10.43
C GLY A 18 17.03 -13.64 9.08
N LYS A 19 15.71 -13.88 9.02
CA LYS A 19 14.93 -13.87 7.77
C LYS A 19 14.36 -12.48 7.46
N ASP A 20 14.51 -12.03 6.21
CA ASP A 20 13.94 -10.73 5.79
C ASP A 20 12.42 -10.64 6.03
N SER A 21 11.68 -11.73 5.81
CA SER A 21 10.23 -11.81 6.02
C SER A 21 9.79 -11.51 7.45
N SER A 22 10.68 -11.73 8.42
CA SER A 22 10.42 -11.64 9.85
C SER A 22 10.84 -10.27 10.45
N ARG A 23 11.42 -9.38 9.64
CA ARG A 23 11.80 -8.04 10.09
C ARG A 23 10.57 -7.24 10.56
N VAL A 24 10.71 -6.63 11.74
CA VAL A 24 9.66 -5.84 12.39
C VAL A 24 9.79 -4.35 12.05
N LEU A 25 8.72 -3.59 12.23
CA LEU A 25 8.77 -2.13 12.08
C LEU A 25 9.66 -1.51 13.17
N THR A 26 10.39 -0.45 12.82
CA THR A 26 11.09 0.38 13.81
C THR A 26 10.07 1.27 14.56
N PRO A 27 10.42 1.83 15.74
CA PRO A 27 9.57 2.80 16.42
C PRO A 27 9.23 4.02 15.55
N LYS A 28 10.20 4.50 14.76
CA LYS A 28 9.98 5.56 13.76
C LYS A 28 8.97 5.11 12.71
N GLY A 29 9.17 3.91 12.14
CA GLY A 29 8.27 3.34 11.13
C GLY A 29 6.83 3.22 11.63
N ILE A 30 6.62 2.82 12.88
CA ILE A 30 5.28 2.80 13.50
C ILE A 30 4.67 4.20 13.52
N THR A 31 5.43 5.19 14.03
CA THR A 31 4.96 6.58 14.13
C THR A 31 4.62 7.17 12.76
N ASP A 32 5.44 6.90 11.76
CA ASP A 32 5.24 7.38 10.39
C ASP A 32 3.98 6.78 9.75
N ILE A 33 3.73 5.48 9.95
CA ILE A 33 2.50 4.84 9.46
C ILE A 33 1.26 5.38 10.17
N GLU A 34 1.34 5.69 11.46
CA GLU A 34 0.23 6.36 12.17
C GLU A 34 -0.06 7.75 11.60
N LYS A 35 0.97 8.55 11.29
CA LYS A 35 0.81 9.86 10.63
C LYS A 35 0.12 9.71 9.27
N MET A 36 0.60 8.78 8.45
CA MET A 36 0.01 8.49 7.14
C MET A 36 -1.45 8.05 7.28
N GLY A 37 -1.74 7.14 8.22
CA GLY A 37 -3.10 6.68 8.49
C GLY A 37 -4.05 7.83 8.84
N ARG A 38 -3.60 8.76 9.71
CA ARG A 38 -4.35 9.99 10.04
C ARG A 38 -4.55 10.91 8.83
N PHE A 39 -3.52 11.06 8.00
CA PHE A 39 -3.56 11.94 6.82
C PHE A 39 -4.68 11.56 5.84
N PHE A 40 -4.80 10.28 5.47
CA PHE A 40 -5.81 9.88 4.50
C PHE A 40 -7.11 9.31 5.10
N GLN A 41 -7.23 9.30 6.43
CA GLN A 41 -8.48 8.98 7.13
C GLN A 41 -9.63 9.91 6.72
N THR A 42 -9.33 11.19 6.47
CA THR A 42 -10.34 12.22 6.14
C THR A 42 -10.82 12.16 4.69
N GLY A 43 -10.07 11.49 3.80
CA GLY A 43 -10.33 11.51 2.36
C GLY A 43 -11.19 10.34 1.87
N PHE A 44 -10.91 9.12 2.34
CA PHE A 44 -11.53 7.91 1.80
C PHE A 44 -12.01 6.97 2.90
N LYS A 45 -13.25 6.49 2.75
CA LYS A 45 -13.71 5.33 3.50
C LYS A 45 -13.09 4.07 2.89
N ILE A 46 -12.14 3.47 3.59
CA ILE A 46 -11.47 2.26 3.13
C ILE A 46 -12.41 1.07 3.29
N LYS A 47 -12.62 0.34 2.20
CA LYS A 47 -13.43 -0.88 2.25
C LYS A 47 -12.61 -2.06 2.75
N LYS A 48 -11.38 -2.21 2.26
CA LYS A 48 -10.50 -3.33 2.62
C LYS A 48 -9.03 -2.95 2.47
N ILE A 49 -8.21 -3.60 3.28
CA ILE A 49 -6.75 -3.52 3.22
C ILE A 49 -6.20 -4.89 2.84
N TYR A 50 -5.43 -4.96 1.77
CA TYR A 50 -4.62 -6.13 1.45
C TYR A 50 -3.15 -5.85 1.77
N HIS A 51 -2.43 -6.87 2.23
CA HIS A 51 -1.01 -6.73 2.53
C HIS A 51 -0.20 -7.96 2.14
N SER A 52 1.08 -7.77 1.88
CA SER A 52 2.02 -8.88 1.78
C SER A 52 2.08 -9.71 3.07
N PRO A 53 2.32 -11.02 3.02
CA PRO A 53 2.45 -11.87 4.21
C PRO A 53 3.60 -11.49 5.16
N TYR A 54 4.55 -10.65 4.75
CA TYR A 54 5.70 -10.28 5.58
C TYR A 54 5.29 -9.51 6.84
N VAL A 55 6.07 -9.66 7.92
CA VAL A 55 5.72 -9.11 9.24
C VAL A 55 5.55 -7.59 9.21
N ARG A 56 6.48 -6.87 8.56
CA ARG A 56 6.42 -5.39 8.42
C ARG A 56 5.20 -4.88 7.64
N THR A 57 4.75 -5.59 6.61
CA THR A 57 3.55 -5.20 5.82
C THR A 57 2.27 -5.51 6.58
N LYS A 58 2.22 -6.66 7.28
CA LYS A 58 1.12 -7.01 8.18
C LYS A 58 0.97 -5.98 9.30
N ALA A 59 2.05 -5.66 10.01
CA ALA A 59 2.04 -4.65 11.08
C ALA A 59 1.61 -3.26 10.55
N THR A 60 2.08 -2.87 9.36
CA THR A 60 1.65 -1.62 8.70
C THR A 60 0.13 -1.64 8.44
N ALA A 61 -0.41 -2.73 7.90
CA ALA A 61 -1.84 -2.89 7.64
C ALA A 61 -2.68 -2.90 8.92
N GLU A 62 -2.19 -3.51 10.00
CA GLU A 62 -2.84 -3.51 11.32
C GLU A 62 -2.93 -2.11 11.92
N ILE A 63 -1.85 -1.31 11.83
CA ILE A 63 -1.87 0.10 12.27
C ILE A 63 -2.89 0.89 11.46
N TYR A 64 -2.88 0.75 10.13
CA TYR A 64 -3.88 1.37 9.27
C TYR A 64 -5.30 0.93 9.61
N SER A 65 -5.54 -0.35 9.87
CA SER A 65 -6.85 -0.89 10.23
C SER A 65 -7.41 -0.23 11.51
N LYS A 66 -6.57 -0.06 12.54
CA LYS A 66 -6.97 0.59 13.80
C LYS A 66 -7.42 2.04 13.61
N ILE A 67 -6.78 2.77 12.68
CA ILE A 67 -7.06 4.19 12.44
C ILE A 67 -8.24 4.35 11.47
N LEU A 68 -8.19 3.64 10.33
CA LEU A 68 -9.10 3.83 9.21
C LEU A 68 -10.41 3.06 9.37
N LYS A 69 -10.42 2.04 10.24
CA LYS A 69 -11.58 1.18 10.53
C LYS A 69 -12.26 0.69 9.24
N PRO A 70 -11.54 -0.11 8.42
CA PRO A 70 -12.08 -0.56 7.15
C PRO A 70 -13.35 -1.39 7.34
N GLU A 71 -14.19 -1.42 6.30
CA GLU A 71 -15.47 -2.18 6.34
C GLU A 71 -15.25 -3.68 6.50
N LEU A 72 -14.15 -4.20 5.95
CA LEU A 72 -13.76 -5.60 5.99
C LEU A 72 -12.40 -5.76 6.68
N GLU A 73 -12.19 -6.93 7.27
CA GLU A 73 -10.91 -7.29 7.86
C GLU A 73 -9.76 -7.24 6.84
N THR A 74 -8.56 -6.99 7.34
CA THR A 74 -7.35 -7.00 6.52
C THR A 74 -7.06 -8.40 6.01
N GLU A 75 -6.61 -8.52 4.77
CA GLU A 75 -6.32 -9.82 4.15
C GLU A 75 -4.88 -9.91 3.65
N SER A 76 -4.21 -11.01 3.97
CA SER A 76 -2.89 -11.33 3.42
C SER A 76 -3.03 -11.81 1.98
N ALA A 77 -2.24 -11.25 1.06
CA ALA A 77 -2.23 -11.62 -0.34
C ALA A 77 -0.80 -11.93 -0.81
N GLU A 78 -0.54 -13.17 -1.26
CA GLU A 78 0.78 -13.58 -1.74
C GLU A 78 1.24 -12.80 -2.97
N TYR A 79 0.30 -12.29 -3.78
CA TYR A 79 0.57 -11.41 -4.92
C TYR A 79 1.27 -10.09 -4.53
N LEU A 80 1.32 -9.77 -3.23
CA LEU A 80 2.01 -8.60 -2.71
C LEU A 80 3.39 -8.92 -2.13
N LEU A 81 3.91 -10.15 -2.26
CA LEU A 81 5.30 -10.48 -1.89
C LEU A 81 6.32 -9.66 -2.70
N PRO A 82 7.52 -9.39 -2.16
CA PRO A 82 8.56 -8.71 -2.93
C PRO A 82 8.90 -9.49 -4.21
N GLY A 83 8.96 -8.81 -5.35
CA GLY A 83 9.26 -9.38 -6.66
C GLY A 83 8.08 -10.06 -7.37
N GLU A 84 6.89 -10.08 -6.78
CA GLU A 84 5.67 -10.57 -7.45
C GLU A 84 5.04 -9.52 -8.36
N ASP A 85 4.26 -9.98 -9.35
CA ASP A 85 3.41 -9.11 -10.16
C ASP A 85 2.13 -8.72 -9.41
N TYR A 86 2.11 -7.50 -8.88
CA TYR A 86 0.99 -6.96 -8.11
C TYR A 86 -0.28 -6.83 -8.96
N PHE A 87 -0.20 -6.79 -10.30
CA PHE A 87 -1.38 -6.75 -11.15
C PHE A 87 -2.27 -7.99 -10.99
N ARG A 88 -1.72 -9.09 -10.49
CA ARG A 88 -2.46 -10.33 -10.16
C ARG A 88 -3.48 -10.15 -9.04
N ILE A 89 -3.46 -9.03 -8.30
CA ILE A 89 -4.49 -8.71 -7.31
C ILE A 89 -5.78 -8.16 -7.94
N CYS A 90 -5.71 -7.58 -9.14
CA CYS A 90 -6.84 -6.91 -9.80
C CYS A 90 -8.12 -7.77 -9.93
N PRO A 91 -8.06 -9.09 -10.19
CA PRO A 91 -9.24 -9.95 -10.16
C PRO A 91 -10.01 -9.90 -8.83
N LEU A 92 -9.33 -9.85 -7.68
CA LEU A 92 -9.97 -9.73 -6.36
C LEU A 92 -10.65 -8.37 -6.17
N LEU A 93 -10.24 -7.37 -6.95
CA LEU A 93 -10.76 -6.02 -6.84
C LEU A 93 -12.00 -5.78 -7.70
N LYS A 94 -12.32 -6.69 -8.65
CA LYS A 94 -13.40 -6.50 -9.63
C LYS A 94 -14.79 -6.37 -9.04
N ASP A 95 -15.06 -7.01 -7.90
CA ASP A 95 -16.39 -6.98 -7.27
C ASP A 95 -16.64 -5.70 -6.46
N ASN A 96 -15.65 -4.81 -6.35
CA ASN A 96 -15.80 -3.52 -5.70
C ASN A 96 -16.51 -2.50 -6.59
N SER A 97 -17.18 -1.52 -5.98
CA SER A 97 -17.85 -0.43 -6.67
C SER A 97 -16.85 0.64 -7.12
N ASN A 98 -17.30 1.55 -8.00
CA ASN A 98 -16.47 2.71 -8.39
C ASN A 98 -16.24 3.71 -7.26
N SER A 99 -17.08 3.69 -6.22
CA SER A 99 -16.95 4.54 -5.04
C SER A 99 -15.95 3.99 -4.02
N ASP A 100 -15.75 2.67 -4.01
CA ASP A 100 -14.91 1.97 -3.04
C ASP A 100 -13.44 2.38 -3.13
N ALA A 101 -12.77 2.38 -1.98
CA ALA A 101 -11.34 2.56 -1.85
C ALA A 101 -10.70 1.31 -1.25
N ILE A 102 -9.68 0.79 -1.93
CA ILE A 102 -8.90 -0.37 -1.48
C ILE A 102 -7.48 0.09 -1.19
N LEU A 103 -6.93 -0.31 -0.04
CA LEU A 103 -5.55 -0.04 0.35
C LEU A 103 -4.70 -1.31 0.17
N LEU A 104 -3.57 -1.19 -0.49
CA LEU A 104 -2.61 -2.26 -0.73
C LEU A 104 -1.29 -1.91 -0.05
N VAL A 105 -0.78 -2.80 0.80
CA VAL A 105 0.49 -2.60 1.52
C VAL A 105 1.54 -3.60 1.01
N GLY A 106 2.60 -3.05 0.41
CA GLY A 106 3.63 -3.85 -0.28
C GLY A 106 5.05 -3.32 -0.10
N HIS A 107 5.91 -3.66 -1.05
CA HIS A 107 7.36 -3.45 -1.01
C HIS A 107 7.85 -2.65 -2.22
N SER A 108 8.98 -1.97 -2.05
CA SER A 108 9.72 -1.37 -3.17
C SER A 108 10.59 -2.43 -3.83
N PRO A 109 10.76 -2.43 -5.17
CA PRO A 109 10.23 -1.47 -6.14
C PRO A 109 8.80 -1.78 -6.64
N ASP A 110 8.20 -2.90 -6.24
CA ASP A 110 6.96 -3.43 -6.80
C ASP A 110 5.77 -2.46 -6.68
N VAL A 111 5.68 -1.72 -5.57
CA VAL A 111 4.67 -0.65 -5.41
C VAL A 111 4.80 0.46 -6.46
N SER A 112 6.01 0.81 -6.89
CA SER A 112 6.24 1.80 -7.93
C SER A 112 5.91 1.24 -9.31
N VAL A 113 6.28 -0.02 -9.58
CA VAL A 113 5.95 -0.70 -10.85
C VAL A 113 4.44 -0.82 -11.01
N PHE A 114 3.74 -1.20 -9.93
CA PHE A 114 2.29 -1.30 -9.94
C PHE A 114 1.61 0.06 -10.14
N ALA A 115 2.09 1.11 -9.46
CA ALA A 115 1.62 2.47 -9.66
C ALA A 115 1.77 2.93 -11.12
N GLU A 116 2.94 2.72 -11.73
CA GLU A 116 3.20 3.04 -13.14
C GLU A 116 2.24 2.29 -14.07
N THR A 117 2.03 1.00 -13.81
CA THR A 117 1.10 0.14 -14.57
C THR A 117 -0.32 0.68 -14.53
N LEU A 118 -0.83 0.99 -13.33
CA LEU A 118 -2.18 1.55 -13.17
C LEU A 118 -2.33 2.89 -13.91
N LEU A 119 -1.29 3.73 -13.91
CA LEU A 119 -1.30 5.03 -14.58
C LEU A 119 -1.06 4.94 -16.09
N GLY A 120 -0.67 3.78 -16.62
CA GLY A 120 -0.29 3.62 -18.02
C GLY A 120 1.02 4.34 -18.37
N ILE A 121 1.89 4.57 -17.37
CA ILE A 121 3.19 5.19 -17.55
C ILE A 121 4.20 4.09 -17.87
N SER A 122 4.97 4.26 -18.96
CA SER A 122 6.08 3.38 -19.26
C SER A 122 7.26 3.72 -18.36
N GLY A 123 7.36 3.03 -17.22
CA GLY A 123 8.46 3.10 -16.26
C GLY A 123 8.91 1.70 -15.82
N VAL A 124 10.10 1.62 -15.23
CA VAL A 124 10.63 0.38 -14.62
C VAL A 124 10.81 0.60 -13.12
N GLY A 125 9.75 0.99 -12.43
CA GLY A 125 9.72 1.19 -10.98
C GLY A 125 10.53 2.40 -10.50
N LYS A 126 10.57 3.48 -11.29
CA LYS A 126 11.45 4.64 -11.05
C LYS A 126 10.74 5.99 -11.13
N SER A 127 9.48 6.01 -11.55
CA SER A 127 8.68 7.24 -11.68
C SER A 127 8.22 7.76 -10.31
N PHE A 128 8.16 6.89 -9.30
CA PHE A 128 7.73 7.23 -7.95
C PHE A 128 8.79 6.79 -6.93
N LEU A 129 9.28 7.75 -6.13
CA LEU A 129 10.17 7.45 -5.01
C LEU A 129 9.34 7.05 -3.78
N PHE A 130 8.96 5.78 -3.68
CA PHE A 130 8.34 5.25 -2.48
C PHE A 130 9.37 5.04 -1.37
N THR A 131 9.58 6.03 -0.51
CA THR A 131 10.29 5.83 0.77
C THR A 131 9.43 4.97 1.72
N PRO A 132 10.01 4.34 2.77
CA PRO A 132 9.21 3.60 3.75
C PRO A 132 8.04 4.44 4.29
N GLY A 133 6.84 3.86 4.31
CA GLY A 133 5.60 4.53 4.70
C GLY A 133 4.96 5.45 3.65
N SER A 134 5.62 5.74 2.53
CA SER A 134 5.00 6.51 1.44
C SER A 134 3.78 5.80 0.87
N ALA A 135 2.78 6.59 0.46
CA ALA A 135 1.59 6.08 -0.21
C ALA A 135 1.15 6.96 -1.38
N LEU A 136 0.55 6.31 -2.39
CA LEU A 136 -0.05 6.91 -3.58
C LEU A 136 -1.53 6.52 -3.62
N ALA A 137 -2.42 7.48 -3.83
CA ALA A 137 -3.80 7.19 -4.19
C ALA A 137 -4.07 7.50 -5.66
N VAL A 138 -4.69 6.55 -6.35
CA VAL A 138 -5.12 6.70 -7.74
C VAL A 138 -6.62 6.42 -7.87
N ASN A 139 -7.29 7.20 -8.73
CA ASN A 139 -8.59 6.84 -9.27
C ASN A 139 -8.39 6.06 -10.57
N ILE A 140 -8.98 4.87 -10.68
CA ILE A 140 -8.76 3.95 -11.79
C ILE A 140 -10.10 3.46 -12.39
N PRO A 141 -10.22 3.33 -13.72
CA PRO A 141 -11.31 2.60 -14.35
C PRO A 141 -11.25 1.12 -13.96
N ARG A 142 -12.30 0.63 -13.29
CA ARG A 142 -12.33 -0.73 -12.71
C ARG A 142 -12.27 -1.82 -13.78
N GLU A 143 -12.74 -1.56 -14.98
CA GLU A 143 -12.84 -2.54 -16.05
C GLU A 143 -11.46 -2.91 -16.63
N LYS A 144 -10.51 -1.97 -16.58
CA LYS A 144 -9.20 -2.11 -17.23
C LYS A 144 -8.04 -2.11 -16.25
N PHE A 145 -8.21 -1.52 -15.06
CA PHE A 145 -7.11 -1.26 -14.13
C PHE A 145 -5.91 -0.54 -14.78
N GLN A 146 -6.20 0.35 -15.75
CA GLN A 146 -5.20 1.12 -16.49
C GLN A 146 -5.76 2.51 -16.83
N GLY A 147 -4.87 3.48 -17.04
CA GLY A 147 -5.23 4.87 -17.36
C GLY A 147 -5.73 5.64 -16.14
N GLY A 148 -5.16 5.34 -14.98
CA GLY A 148 -5.53 5.98 -13.72
C GLY A 148 -5.11 7.43 -13.64
N GLN A 149 -5.69 8.13 -12.68
CA GLN A 149 -5.37 9.51 -12.34
C GLN A 149 -4.88 9.56 -10.89
N ILE A 150 -3.76 10.26 -10.67
CA ILE A 150 -3.24 10.47 -9.32
C ILE A 150 -4.18 11.41 -8.57
N ILE A 151 -4.55 11.04 -7.35
CA ILE A 151 -5.24 11.91 -6.41
C ILE A 151 -4.22 12.60 -5.51
N TRP A 152 -3.26 11.85 -4.97
CA TRP A 152 -2.13 12.35 -4.19
C TRP A 152 -1.01 11.31 -4.10
N PHE A 153 0.23 11.77 -3.85
CA PHE A 153 1.39 10.96 -3.50
C PHE A 153 2.14 11.63 -2.34
N VAL A 154 2.30 10.95 -1.20
CA VAL A 154 2.80 11.56 0.03
C VAL A 154 3.76 10.61 0.76
N SER A 155 4.86 11.18 1.29
CA SER A 155 5.77 10.55 2.25
C SER A 155 5.45 11.03 3.67
N PRO A 156 5.59 10.19 4.71
CA PRO A 156 5.41 10.60 6.11
C PRO A 156 6.30 11.79 6.52
N ASP A 157 7.45 11.99 5.87
CA ASP A 157 8.35 13.12 6.19
C ASP A 157 7.74 14.50 5.90
N PHE A 158 6.68 14.56 5.09
CA PHE A 158 5.92 15.79 4.84
C PHE A 158 4.78 16.03 5.83
N LEU A 159 4.58 15.12 6.79
CA LEU A 159 3.48 15.17 7.76
C LEU A 159 4.00 15.48 9.17
N CYS A 160 3.33 16.42 9.84
CA CYS A 160 3.62 16.79 11.23
C CYS A 160 3.34 15.62 12.19
#